data_AF-A0A8D9E7H2-F1
#
_entry.id   AF-A0A8D9E7H2-F1
#
_cell.length_a   1.000
_cell.length_b   1.000
_cell.length_c   1.000
_cell.angle_alpha   90.00
_cell.angle_beta   90.00
_cell.angle_gamma   90.00
#
_symmetry.space_group_name_H-M   'P 1'
#
loop_
_entity.id
_entity.type
_entity.pdbx_description
1 polymer ?
#
loop_
_entity_poly.entity_id
_entity_poly.type
_entity_poly.pdbx_seq_one_letter_code
_entity_poly.pdbx_strand_id
1 'polypeptide(L)'
;MKPKRRVWDLDTNDETKDNQERCECDGDSNNNARIEAENEDNNDAKLRAENNARKEAEKLVNIFWEEFDDKIRPEFFTYAWYPNASEELQLSSYIYCMLKKVFGGSRLFEREAVQDFIRLVAKFYHPNRFHNFLQGVLCMHFIYVTIKNNSQVWTGLEKVHLEF
;
A
#
# COMPACT_ATOMS: atom_id res chain seq x y z
N MET A 1 8.59 -30.85 24.81
CA MET A 1 8.72 -29.39 24.99
C MET A 1 7.50 -28.72 24.36
N LYS A 2 6.64 -28.08 25.16
CA LYS A 2 5.44 -27.38 24.69
C LYS A 2 5.72 -25.86 24.71
N PRO A 3 5.39 -25.10 23.65
CA PRO A 3 5.60 -23.65 23.66
C PRO A 3 4.53 -22.95 24.51
N LYS A 4 4.97 -22.13 25.47
CA LYS A 4 4.16 -21.24 26.30
C LYS A 4 3.55 -20.14 25.42
N ARG A 5 2.22 -20.05 25.37
CA ARG A 5 1.49 -18.89 24.83
C ARG A 5 1.63 -17.73 25.82
N ARG A 6 2.02 -16.56 25.33
CA ARG A 6 1.94 -15.30 26.08
C ARG A 6 0.50 -14.79 26.02
N VAL A 7 -0.11 -14.69 27.19
CA VAL A 7 -1.38 -13.99 27.44
C VAL A 7 -1.07 -12.50 27.43
N TRP A 8 -1.86 -11.71 26.71
CA TRP A 8 -1.84 -10.25 26.81
C TRP A 8 -2.95 -9.88 27.80
N ASP A 9 -2.55 -9.40 28.97
CA ASP A 9 -3.47 -8.84 29.96
C ASP A 9 -3.94 -7.47 29.47
N LEU A 10 -5.26 -7.33 29.38
CA LEU A 10 -5.97 -6.07 29.11
C LEU A 10 -6.20 -5.40 30.46
N ASP A 11 -5.39 -4.39 30.79
CA ASP A 11 -5.68 -3.53 31.94
C ASP A 11 -6.78 -2.52 31.56
N THR A 12 -7.99 -2.86 32.00
CA THR A 12 -9.12 -1.94 32.16
C THR A 12 -8.90 -1.09 33.40
N ASN A 13 -8.62 0.20 33.23
CA ASN A 13 -8.70 1.18 34.31
C ASN A 13 -10.03 1.91 34.23
N ASP A 14 -10.99 1.37 34.99
CA ASP A 14 -12.23 2.00 35.42
C ASP A 14 -12.04 2.33 36.91
N GLU A 15 -11.75 3.59 37.24
CA GLU A 15 -11.92 4.10 38.60
C GLU A 15 -12.47 5.52 38.57
N THR A 16 -13.79 5.57 38.76
CA THR A 16 -14.54 6.70 39.30
C THR A 16 -14.28 6.79 40.80
N LYS A 17 -13.72 7.91 41.30
CA LYS A 17 -13.96 8.35 42.68
C LYS A 17 -14.05 9.86 42.80
N ASP A 18 -15.18 10.24 43.35
CA ASP A 18 -15.57 11.54 43.89
C ASP A 18 -14.47 12.22 44.70
N ASN A 19 -14.34 13.53 44.52
CA ASN A 19 -14.00 14.42 45.62
C ASN A 19 -14.59 15.81 45.37
N GLN A 20 -15.63 16.08 46.15
CA GLN A 20 -16.33 17.35 46.27
C GLN A 20 -15.69 18.11 47.44
N GLU A 21 -14.98 19.21 47.16
CA GLU A 21 -14.80 20.27 48.15
C GLU A 21 -14.64 21.64 47.46
N ARG A 22 -15.43 22.59 47.96
CA ARG A 22 -15.68 23.95 47.48
C ARG A 22 -14.43 24.82 47.47
N CYS A 23 -14.34 25.69 46.46
CA CYS A 23 -14.04 27.11 46.64
C CYS A 23 -14.67 27.91 45.48
N GLU A 24 -15.66 28.74 45.78
CA GLU A 24 -16.16 29.80 44.92
C GLU A 24 -15.10 30.89 44.82
N CYS A 25 -14.76 31.33 43.60
CA CYS A 25 -14.35 32.69 43.22
C CYS A 25 -14.21 32.75 41.69
N ASP A 26 -15.11 33.49 41.04
CA ASP A 26 -14.94 34.30 39.81
C ASP A 26 -13.92 33.85 38.73
N GLY A 27 -14.40 33.61 37.50
CA GLY A 27 -13.53 33.61 36.32
C GLY A 27 -14.00 32.80 35.10
N ASP A 28 -14.90 33.40 34.32
CA ASP A 28 -14.95 33.39 32.85
C ASP A 28 -14.45 32.15 32.07
N SER A 29 -15.40 31.42 31.49
CA SER A 29 -15.57 31.20 30.03
C SER A 29 -14.42 30.66 29.15
N ASN A 30 -13.22 30.38 29.65
CA ASN A 30 -12.01 30.26 28.81
C ASN A 30 -11.49 28.82 28.59
N ASN A 31 -12.12 27.80 29.16
CA ASN A 31 -11.63 26.41 29.07
C ASN A 31 -12.23 25.59 27.91
N ASN A 32 -13.44 25.92 27.43
CA ASN A 32 -14.03 25.22 26.28
C ASN A 32 -13.32 25.58 24.96
N ALA A 33 -12.91 26.84 24.79
CA ALA A 33 -12.21 27.29 23.58
C ALA A 33 -10.85 26.60 23.39
N ARG A 34 -10.19 26.21 24.49
CA ARG A 34 -8.86 25.56 24.44
C ARG A 34 -8.94 24.09 24.04
N ILE A 35 -9.96 23.36 24.50
CA ILE A 35 -10.19 21.95 24.12
C ILE A 35 -10.72 21.84 22.68
N GLU A 36 -11.48 22.82 22.21
CA GLU A 36 -11.91 22.91 20.80
C GLU A 36 -10.74 23.24 19.87
N ALA A 37 -9.87 24.20 20.24
CA ALA A 37 -8.69 24.54 19.45
C ALA A 37 -7.66 23.39 19.33
N GLU A 38 -7.42 22.64 20.42
CA GLU A 38 -6.51 21.48 20.41
C GLU A 38 -7.07 20.28 19.61
N ASN A 39 -8.40 20.18 19.47
CA ASN A 39 -9.06 19.17 18.62
C ASN A 39 -9.13 19.57 17.15
N GLU A 40 -9.30 20.87 16.85
CA GLU A 40 -9.25 21.39 15.49
C GLU A 40 -7.86 21.22 14.87
N ASP A 41 -6.79 21.56 15.60
CA ASP A 41 -5.40 21.39 15.11
C ASP A 41 -5.04 19.92 14.83
N ASN A 42 -5.54 18.98 15.64
CA ASN A 42 -5.32 17.54 15.42
C ASN A 42 -6.09 17.00 14.21
N ASN A 43 -7.31 17.50 13.97
CA ASN A 43 -8.09 17.14 12.77
C ASN A 43 -7.45 17.72 11.51
N ASP A 44 -6.94 18.94 11.58
CA ASP A 44 -6.26 19.62 10.48
C ASP A 44 -4.94 18.91 10.12
N ALA A 45 -4.17 18.48 11.12
CA ALA A 45 -2.95 17.69 10.92
C ALA A 45 -3.25 16.33 10.26
N LYS A 46 -4.31 15.64 10.72
CA LYS A 46 -4.73 14.36 10.14
C LYS A 46 -5.23 14.51 8.70
N LEU A 47 -6.04 15.52 8.43
CA LEU A 47 -6.56 15.82 7.09
C LEU A 47 -5.43 16.20 6.12
N ARG A 48 -4.41 16.95 6.58
CA ARG A 48 -3.21 17.26 5.78
C ARG A 48 -2.37 16.00 5.50
N ALA A 49 -2.20 15.11 6.48
CA ALA A 49 -1.50 13.85 6.29
C ALA A 49 -2.22 12.94 5.28
N GLU A 50 -3.54 12.82 5.37
CA GLU A 50 -4.37 12.04 4.43
C GLU A 50 -4.34 12.66 3.01
N ASN A 51 -4.44 13.98 2.90
CA ASN A 51 -4.35 14.66 1.60
C ASN A 51 -2.95 14.56 0.97
N ASN A 52 -1.89 14.60 1.77
CA ASN A 52 -0.53 14.37 1.28
C ASN A 52 -0.33 12.91 0.86
N ALA A 53 -0.80 11.94 1.63
CA ALA A 53 -0.77 10.53 1.25
C ALA A 53 -1.54 10.28 -0.06
N ARG A 54 -2.70 10.92 -0.23
CA ARG A 54 -3.49 10.85 -1.46
C ARG A 54 -2.77 11.50 -2.66
N LYS A 55 -2.12 12.65 -2.47
CA LYS A 55 -1.33 13.31 -3.52
C LYS A 55 -0.09 12.49 -3.92
N GLU A 56 0.57 11.86 -2.96
CA GLU A 56 1.67 10.93 -3.24
C GLU A 56 1.17 9.68 -3.98
N ALA A 57 0.01 9.14 -3.60
CA ALA A 57 -0.64 8.06 -4.36
C ALA A 57 -1.03 8.48 -5.78
N GLU A 58 -1.48 9.72 -6.00
CA GLU A 58 -1.79 10.27 -7.32
C GLU A 58 -0.53 10.45 -8.19
N LYS A 59 0.63 10.80 -7.60
CA LYS A 59 1.91 10.86 -8.33
C LYS A 59 2.38 9.49 -8.82
N LEU A 60 2.11 8.41 -8.08
CA LEU A 60 2.46 7.03 -8.46
C LEU A 60 1.68 6.52 -9.69
N VAL A 61 0.64 7.25 -10.15
CA VAL A 61 -0.30 6.80 -11.19
C VAL A 61 0.00 7.39 -12.58
N ASN A 62 0.81 8.44 -12.68
CA ASN A 62 1.19 9.09 -13.94
C ASN A 62 2.59 8.66 -14.40
N ILE A 63 2.71 7.42 -14.88
CA ILE A 63 3.94 6.93 -15.49
C ILE A 63 3.70 6.64 -16.97
N PHE A 64 4.60 7.11 -17.83
CA PHE A 64 4.59 6.82 -19.26
C PHE A 64 4.94 5.34 -19.49
N TRP A 65 3.92 4.51 -19.66
CA TRP A 65 4.02 3.05 -19.85
C TRP A 65 4.77 2.64 -21.12
N GLU A 66 4.83 3.52 -22.12
CA GLU A 66 5.29 3.20 -23.47
C GLU A 66 6.82 3.16 -23.61
N GLU A 67 7.55 3.91 -22.77
CA GLU A 67 9.02 3.97 -22.78
C GLU A 67 9.66 3.21 -21.62
N PHE A 68 8.85 2.49 -20.86
CA PHE A 68 9.33 1.86 -19.64
C PHE A 68 10.23 0.64 -19.92
N ASP A 69 9.95 -0.09 -21.00
CA ASP A 69 10.64 -1.34 -21.33
C ASP A 69 12.16 -1.16 -21.49
N ASP A 70 12.62 -0.02 -22.01
CA ASP A 70 14.05 0.26 -22.26
C ASP A 70 14.83 0.64 -20.98
N LYS A 71 14.11 0.96 -19.89
CA LYS A 71 14.68 1.40 -18.61
C LYS A 71 14.80 0.27 -17.59
N ILE A 72 14.33 -0.93 -17.93
CA ILE A 72 14.31 -2.07 -17.02
C ILE A 72 15.71 -2.65 -16.87
N ARG A 73 16.18 -2.72 -15.62
CA ARG A 73 17.46 -3.33 -15.31
C ARG A 73 17.44 -4.85 -15.55
N PRO A 74 18.52 -5.47 -16.05
CA PRO A 74 18.56 -6.91 -16.33
C PRO A 74 18.19 -7.79 -15.13
N GLU A 75 18.52 -7.34 -13.92
CA GLU A 75 18.23 -8.06 -12.67
C GLU A 75 16.74 -8.28 -12.48
N PHE A 76 15.88 -7.40 -13.01
CA PHE A 76 14.42 -7.52 -12.97
C PHE A 76 13.93 -8.88 -13.44
N PHE A 77 14.67 -9.53 -14.34
CA PHE A 77 14.26 -10.81 -14.87
C PHE A 77 14.75 -12.02 -14.05
N THR A 78 15.24 -11.78 -12.84
CA THR A 78 15.82 -12.78 -11.93
C THR A 78 15.18 -12.70 -10.55
N TYR A 79 15.30 -13.75 -9.75
CA TYR A 79 14.83 -13.75 -8.35
C TYR A 79 15.57 -12.79 -7.43
N ALA A 80 16.69 -12.21 -7.88
CA ALA A 80 17.49 -11.28 -7.07
C ALA A 80 17.01 -9.83 -7.17
N TRP A 81 16.02 -9.54 -8.01
CA TRP A 81 15.52 -8.18 -8.15
C TRP A 81 14.83 -7.70 -6.89
N TYR A 82 15.16 -6.48 -6.51
CA TYR A 82 14.44 -5.69 -5.54
C TYR A 82 14.50 -4.23 -6.01
N PRO A 83 13.38 -3.49 -5.98
CA PRO A 83 13.35 -2.12 -6.46
C PRO A 83 14.18 -1.20 -5.55
N ASN A 84 14.91 -0.26 -6.15
CA ASN A 84 15.48 0.87 -5.42
C ASN A 84 14.44 1.99 -5.24
N ALA A 85 14.78 3.04 -4.48
CA ALA A 85 13.86 4.15 -4.19
C ALA A 85 13.26 4.82 -5.44
N SER A 86 14.00 4.91 -6.55
CA SER A 86 13.46 5.46 -7.80
C SER A 86 12.51 4.50 -8.51
N GLU A 87 12.76 3.20 -8.41
CA GLU A 87 11.93 2.14 -9.00
C GLU A 87 10.66 1.88 -8.18
N GLU A 88 10.69 2.12 -6.88
CA GLU A 88 9.50 2.06 -6.01
C GLU A 88 8.42 3.06 -6.44
N LEU A 89 8.82 4.20 -7.02
CA LEU A 89 7.89 5.16 -7.61
C LEU A 89 7.25 4.65 -8.91
N GLN A 90 7.78 3.56 -9.48
CA GLN A 90 7.44 3.02 -10.79
C GLN A 90 6.87 1.60 -10.73
N LEU A 91 6.48 1.12 -9.54
CA LEU A 91 6.01 -0.25 -9.33
C LEU A 91 4.84 -0.64 -10.23
N SER A 92 3.92 0.30 -10.47
CA SER A 92 2.81 0.07 -11.39
C SER A 92 3.30 -0.29 -12.79
N SER A 93 4.35 0.40 -13.29
CA SER A 93 4.93 0.16 -14.61
C SER A 93 5.65 -1.18 -14.70
N TYR A 94 6.27 -1.62 -13.60
CA TYR A 94 6.78 -2.98 -13.49
C TYR A 94 5.66 -4.02 -13.60
N ILE A 95 4.52 -3.83 -12.93
CA ILE A 95 3.34 -4.71 -13.08
C ILE A 95 2.88 -4.76 -14.54
N TYR A 96 2.74 -3.60 -15.18
CA TYR A 96 2.35 -3.54 -16.59
C TYR A 96 3.33 -4.30 -17.49
N CYS A 97 4.63 -4.16 -17.26
CA CYS A 97 5.65 -4.90 -18.01
C CYS A 97 5.50 -6.42 -17.82
N MET A 98 5.31 -6.90 -16.59
CA MET A 98 5.11 -8.33 -16.32
C MET A 98 3.89 -8.86 -17.10
N LEU A 99 2.74 -8.20 -16.96
CA LEU A 99 1.51 -8.59 -17.65
C LEU A 99 1.67 -8.55 -19.17
N LYS A 100 2.33 -7.52 -19.72
CA LYS A 100 2.63 -7.41 -21.15
C LYS A 100 3.56 -8.53 -21.63
N LYS A 101 4.58 -8.92 -20.85
CA LYS A 101 5.50 -10.00 -21.23
C LYS A 101 4.85 -11.37 -21.16
N VAL A 102 3.91 -11.60 -20.25
CA VAL A 102 3.21 -12.87 -20.10
C VAL A 102 2.04 -12.98 -21.09
N PHE A 103 1.26 -11.91 -21.28
CA PHE A 103 0.00 -11.92 -22.02
C PHE A 103 -0.06 -10.99 -23.22
N GLY A 104 0.95 -10.18 -23.52
CA GLY A 104 0.86 -9.14 -24.55
C GLY A 104 0.62 -9.67 -25.97
N GLY A 105 0.85 -10.96 -26.23
CA GLY A 105 0.45 -11.63 -27.47
C GLY A 105 -0.98 -12.20 -27.47
N SER A 106 -1.67 -12.16 -26.33
CA SER A 106 -3.05 -12.64 -26.15
C SER A 106 -4.05 -11.59 -26.63
N ARG A 107 -5.14 -12.05 -27.24
CA ARG A 107 -6.29 -11.20 -27.58
C ARG A 107 -7.00 -10.61 -26.36
N LEU A 108 -6.75 -11.17 -25.17
CA LEU A 108 -7.30 -10.70 -23.90
C LEU A 108 -6.51 -9.53 -23.32
N PHE A 109 -5.32 -9.23 -23.84
CA PHE A 109 -4.50 -8.12 -23.35
C PHE A 109 -4.93 -6.82 -24.03
N GLU A 110 -5.84 -6.10 -23.37
CA GLU A 110 -6.30 -4.80 -23.81
C GLU A 110 -5.59 -3.70 -23.00
N ARG A 111 -4.84 -2.84 -23.70
CA ARG A 111 -3.86 -1.94 -23.08
C ARG A 111 -4.49 -1.02 -22.03
N GLU A 112 -5.61 -0.39 -22.36
CA GLU A 112 -6.24 0.64 -21.53
C GLU A 112 -6.88 -0.02 -20.30
N ALA A 113 -7.62 -1.11 -20.50
CA ALA A 113 -8.19 -1.89 -19.41
C ALA A 113 -7.12 -2.41 -18.43
N VAL A 114 -5.97 -2.89 -18.92
CA VAL A 114 -4.88 -3.35 -18.04
C VAL A 114 -4.29 -2.19 -17.23
N GLN A 115 -4.07 -1.03 -17.85
CA GLN A 115 -3.58 0.14 -17.13
C GLN A 115 -4.57 0.58 -16.05
N ASP A 116 -5.86 0.65 -16.37
CA ASP A 116 -6.89 1.03 -15.41
C ASP A 116 -7.04 0.02 -14.27
N PHE A 117 -6.93 -1.27 -14.58
CA PHE A 117 -6.87 -2.32 -13.57
C PHE A 117 -5.70 -2.11 -12.60
N ILE A 118 -4.48 -1.88 -13.09
CA ILE A 118 -3.31 -1.64 -12.25
C ILE A 118 -3.50 -0.41 -11.36
N ARG A 119 -4.00 0.70 -11.94
CA ARG A 119 -4.30 1.93 -11.18
C ARG A 119 -5.32 1.68 -10.08
N LEU A 120 -6.36 0.90 -10.38
CA LEU A 120 -7.40 0.54 -9.44
C LEU A 120 -6.81 -0.28 -8.28
N VAL A 121 -6.06 -1.34 -8.59
CA VAL A 121 -5.41 -2.19 -7.58
C VAL A 121 -4.48 -1.38 -6.69
N ALA A 122 -3.63 -0.52 -7.27
CA ALA A 122 -2.71 0.32 -6.52
C ALA A 122 -3.43 1.22 -5.49
N LYS A 123 -4.61 1.74 -5.84
CA LYS A 123 -5.43 2.57 -4.94
C LYS A 123 -6.03 1.80 -3.76
N PHE A 124 -6.22 0.49 -3.87
CA PHE A 124 -6.77 -0.33 -2.81
C PHE A 124 -5.74 -0.80 -1.78
N TYR A 125 -4.45 -0.62 -2.05
CA TYR A 125 -3.42 -0.91 -1.05
C TYR A 125 -3.32 0.23 -0.03
N HIS A 126 -3.50 -0.12 1.23
CA HIS A 126 -3.29 0.79 2.35
C HIS A 126 -1.81 0.84 2.77
N PRO A 127 -1.37 1.95 3.40
CA PRO A 127 -0.03 2.03 3.99
C PRO A 127 0.08 1.13 5.22
N ASN A 128 0.29 -0.16 4.99
CA ASN A 128 0.62 -1.16 6.01
C ASN A 128 2.10 -1.53 5.87
N ARG A 129 2.81 -1.72 6.99
CA ARG A 129 4.24 -2.05 6.98
C ARG A 129 4.58 -3.33 6.20
N PHE A 130 3.68 -4.31 6.18
CA PHE A 130 3.92 -5.62 5.54
C PHE A 130 2.95 -5.96 4.41
N HIS A 131 1.76 -5.33 4.38
CA HIS A 131 0.73 -5.59 3.37
C HIS A 131 0.47 -4.34 2.54
N ASN A 132 1.54 -3.80 1.95
CA ASN A 132 1.47 -2.64 1.06
C ASN A 132 1.64 -3.06 -0.40
N PHE A 133 1.52 -2.07 -1.28
CA PHE A 133 1.61 -2.27 -2.72
C PHE A 133 2.95 -2.89 -3.16
N LEU A 134 4.06 -2.49 -2.54
CA LEU A 134 5.38 -3.06 -2.82
C LEU A 134 5.39 -4.58 -2.56
N GLN A 135 4.86 -5.03 -1.41
CA GLN A 135 4.78 -6.46 -1.13
C GLN A 135 3.95 -7.21 -2.19
N GLY A 136 2.82 -6.63 -2.62
CA GLY A 136 2.01 -7.18 -3.71
C GLY A 136 2.80 -7.31 -5.01
N VAL A 137 3.56 -6.28 -5.37
CA VAL A 137 4.41 -6.27 -6.58
C VAL A 137 5.52 -7.33 -6.50
N LEU A 138 6.16 -7.49 -5.33
CA LEU A 138 7.19 -8.51 -5.13
C LEU A 138 6.63 -9.94 -5.26
N CYS A 139 5.41 -10.18 -4.75
CA CYS A 139 4.72 -11.46 -4.93
C CYS A 139 4.43 -11.72 -6.42
N MET A 140 3.90 -10.74 -7.14
CA MET A 140 3.67 -10.86 -8.58
C MET A 140 4.97 -11.10 -9.36
N HIS A 141 6.04 -10.39 -9.00
CA HIS A 141 7.35 -10.55 -9.61
C HIS A 141 7.92 -11.96 -9.42
N PHE A 142 7.79 -12.52 -8.23
CA PHE A 142 8.18 -13.91 -7.98
C PHE A 142 7.44 -14.90 -8.89
N ILE A 143 6.13 -14.70 -9.07
CA ILE A 143 5.29 -15.51 -9.97
C ILE A 143 5.75 -15.33 -11.42
N TYR A 144 5.94 -14.10 -11.87
CA TYR A 144 6.44 -13.77 -13.19
C TYR A 144 7.76 -14.48 -13.52
N VAL A 145 8.77 -14.38 -12.65
CA VAL A 145 10.07 -15.02 -12.85
C VAL A 145 9.92 -16.55 -12.85
N THR A 146 9.03 -17.09 -12.02
CA THR A 146 8.74 -18.53 -11.96
C THR A 146 8.08 -19.03 -13.25
N ILE A 147 7.12 -18.31 -13.79
CA ILE A 147 6.49 -18.62 -15.07
C ILE A 147 7.52 -18.54 -16.20
N LYS A 148 8.34 -17.49 -16.22
CA LYS A 148 9.39 -17.29 -17.22
C LYS A 148 10.38 -18.47 -17.24
N ASN A 149 10.91 -18.84 -16.08
CA ASN A 149 11.94 -19.87 -15.96
C ASN A 149 11.40 -21.30 -16.19
N ASN A 150 10.09 -21.49 -16.07
CA ASN A 150 9.43 -22.79 -16.22
C ASN A 150 8.38 -22.77 -17.35
N SER A 151 8.60 -21.93 -18.37
CA SER A 151 7.60 -21.64 -19.42
C SER A 151 7.07 -22.88 -20.15
N GLN A 152 7.83 -23.97 -20.17
CA GLN A 152 7.49 -25.29 -20.73
C GLN A 152 6.47 -26.08 -19.90
N VAL A 153 6.33 -25.78 -18.61
CA VAL A 153 5.42 -26.48 -17.69
C VAL A 153 4.01 -25.89 -17.76
N TRP A 154 3.91 -24.61 -18.10
CA TRP A 154 2.68 -23.84 -18.03
C TRP A 154 2.00 -23.74 -19.39
N THR A 155 0.75 -24.17 -19.48
CA THR A 155 -0.12 -23.87 -20.63
C THR A 155 -0.55 -22.40 -20.62
N GLY A 156 -0.99 -21.87 -21.78
CA GLY A 156 -1.31 -20.44 -21.92
C GLY A 156 -2.39 -19.93 -20.96
N LEU A 157 -3.34 -20.78 -20.56
CA LEU A 157 -4.44 -20.43 -19.63
C LEU A 157 -4.01 -20.48 -18.17
N GLU A 158 -3.12 -21.40 -17.79
CA GLU A 158 -2.60 -21.50 -16.42
C GLU A 158 -1.75 -20.29 -16.04
N LYS A 159 -1.04 -19.71 -17.02
CA LYS A 159 -0.31 -18.45 -16.82
C LYS A 159 -1.25 -17.32 -16.38
N VAL A 160 -2.49 -17.28 -16.90
CA VAL A 160 -3.49 -16.25 -16.57
C VAL A 160 -4.05 -16.43 -15.16
N HIS A 161 -4.21 -17.66 -14.70
CA HIS A 161 -4.94 -17.95 -13.44
C HIS A 161 -4.10 -17.81 -12.17
N LEU A 162 -2.78 -17.70 -12.28
CA LEU A 162 -1.87 -17.66 -11.11
C LEU A 162 -1.60 -16.24 -10.59
N GLU A 163 -2.03 -15.19 -11.29
CA GLU A 163 -1.71 -13.79 -10.95
C GLU A 163 -2.90 -12.97 -10.43
N PHE A 164 -4.09 -13.57 -10.30
CA PHE A 164 -5.30 -12.96 -9.71
C PHE A 164 -5.82 -13.77 -8.53
#